data_AF-A0A5C3PQF8-F1
#
_entry.id   AF-A0A5C3PQF8-F1
#
_cell.length_a   1.000
_cell.length_b   1.000
_cell.length_c   1.000
_cell.angle_alpha   90.00
_cell.angle_beta   90.00
_cell.angle_gamma   90.00
#
_symmetry.space_group_name_H-M   'P 1'
#
loop_
_entity.id
_entity.type
_entity.pdbx_description
1 polymer ?
#
loop_
_entity_poly.entity_id
_entity_poly.type
_entity_poly.pdbx_seq_one_letter_code
_entity_poly.pdbx_strand_id
1 'polypeptide(L)'
;MQKYKLVFFTPRPSTQSILQHLFARFPNHVGRIGAYAGCAFVSPGTGQFIPLEGATPAIGEVGKPEHVEEDRVEVLVLGRAPAATDTQRADSDGVEVSAVLQELKKVHPYEEVAYDLYRLEDFER
;
A
#
# COMPACT_ATOMS: atom_id res chain seq x y z
N MET A 1 17.13 -8.61 0.33
CA MET A 1 15.72 -8.37 0.73
C MET A 1 14.86 -8.73 -0.45
N GLN A 2 13.68 -9.33 -0.21
CA GLN A 2 12.75 -9.60 -1.30
C GLN A 2 12.14 -8.28 -1.78
N LYS A 3 11.90 -8.16 -3.08
CA LYS A 3 11.21 -7.01 -3.67
C LYS A 3 9.73 -7.31 -3.82
N TYR A 4 8.90 -6.34 -3.47
CA TYR A 4 7.47 -6.36 -3.71
C TYR A 4 7.03 -5.08 -4.39
N LYS A 5 6.05 -5.18 -5.28
CA LYS A 5 5.24 -4.03 -5.69
C LYS A 5 3.98 -4.01 -4.83
N LEU A 6 3.84 -2.96 -4.03
CA LEU A 6 2.58 -2.64 -3.36
C LEU A 6 1.78 -1.72 -4.29
N VAL A 7 0.58 -2.15 -4.64
CA VAL A 7 -0.40 -1.36 -5.39
C VAL A 7 -1.57 -1.09 -4.47
N PHE A 8 -2.03 0.15 -4.34
CA PHE A 8 -3.24 0.49 -3.58
C PHE A 8 -4.05 1.57 -4.30
N PHE A 9 -5.31 1.71 -3.91
CA PHE A 9 -6.27 2.60 -4.54
C PHE A 9 -6.84 3.56 -3.50
N THR A 10 -6.85 4.85 -3.80
CA THR A 10 -7.24 5.88 -2.83
C THR A 10 -7.84 7.11 -3.49
N PRO A 11 -8.73 7.88 -2.83
CA PRO A 11 -9.15 9.19 -3.33
C PRO A 11 -7.94 10.09 -3.59
N ARG A 12 -7.94 10.80 -4.73
CA ARG A 12 -6.83 11.68 -5.12
C ARG A 12 -6.35 12.63 -4.01
N PRO A 13 -7.23 13.25 -3.19
CA PRO A 13 -6.78 14.13 -2.11
C PRO A 13 -5.95 13.45 -1.02
N SER A 14 -6.06 12.13 -0.88
CA SER A 14 -5.37 11.33 0.15
C SER A 14 -4.04 10.74 -0.33
N THR A 15 -3.80 10.68 -1.64
CA THR A 15 -2.60 10.05 -2.24
C THR A 15 -1.30 10.55 -1.63
N GLN A 16 -1.13 11.88 -1.56
CA GLN A 16 0.15 12.47 -1.16
C GLN A 16 0.43 12.29 0.34
N SER A 17 -0.59 12.37 1.20
CA SER A 17 -0.41 12.20 2.65
C SER A 17 -0.06 10.75 3.00
N ILE A 18 -0.69 9.77 2.34
CA ILE A 18 -0.37 8.34 2.50
C ILE A 18 1.08 8.08 2.08
N LEU A 19 1.50 8.55 0.90
CA LEU A 19 2.87 8.35 0.42
C LEU A 19 3.90 8.98 1.35
N GLN A 20 3.69 10.21 1.80
CA GLN A 20 4.60 10.89 2.73
C GLN A 20 4.73 10.11 4.04
N HIS A 21 3.62 9.61 4.60
CA HIS A 21 3.65 8.78 5.80
C HIS A 21 4.50 7.52 5.62
N LEU A 22 4.25 6.77 4.55
CA LEU A 22 4.98 5.52 4.28
C LEU A 22 6.47 5.77 4.05
N PHE A 23 6.84 6.83 3.32
CA PHE A 23 8.24 7.19 3.08
C PHE A 23 8.93 7.66 4.36
N ALA A 24 8.27 8.46 5.19
CA ALA A 24 8.84 8.91 6.47
C ALA A 24 9.01 7.73 7.44
N ARG A 25 8.07 6.78 7.44
CA ARG A 25 8.10 5.62 8.34
C ARG A 25 9.13 4.57 7.93
N PHE A 26 9.34 4.39 6.62
CA PHE A 26 10.19 3.35 6.04
C PHE A 26 11.14 3.88 4.95
N PRO A 27 11.99 4.88 5.24
CA PRO A 27 12.77 5.62 4.23
C PRO A 27 13.81 4.76 3.48
N ASN A 28 14.18 3.61 4.05
CA ASN A 28 15.14 2.68 3.45
C ASN A 28 14.46 1.51 2.72
N HIS A 29 13.15 1.35 2.88
CA HIS A 29 12.44 0.14 2.46
C HIS A 29 11.25 0.41 1.54
N VAL A 30 10.62 1.58 1.61
CA VAL A 30 9.48 1.93 0.75
C VAL A 30 9.87 3.06 -0.19
N GLY A 31 9.63 2.87 -1.48
CA GLY A 31 9.94 3.88 -2.51
C GLY A 31 11.43 4.15 -2.70
N ARG A 32 12.31 3.23 -2.28
CA ARG A 32 13.77 3.35 -2.48
C ARG A 32 14.22 2.52 -3.67
N ILE A 33 14.80 3.19 -4.67
CA ILE A 33 15.31 2.56 -5.90
C ILE A 33 16.71 3.11 -6.14
N GLY A 34 17.75 2.31 -5.88
CA GLY A 34 19.14 2.77 -5.99
C GLY A 34 19.41 4.02 -5.12
N ALA A 35 19.84 5.10 -5.77
CA ALA A 35 20.09 6.40 -5.14
C ALA A 35 18.85 7.31 -5.01
N TYR A 36 17.67 6.83 -5.39
CA TYR A 36 16.42 7.58 -5.37
C TYR A 36 15.53 7.15 -4.21
N ALA A 37 14.82 8.10 -3.60
CA ALA A 37 13.89 7.90 -2.50
C ALA A 37 12.54 8.55 -2.80
N GLY A 38 11.47 8.08 -2.15
CA GLY A 38 10.12 8.59 -2.37
C GLY A 38 9.53 8.24 -3.73
N CYS A 39 10.05 7.18 -4.38
CA CYS A 39 9.58 6.75 -5.69
C CYS A 39 8.20 6.09 -5.59
N ALA A 40 7.23 6.62 -6.33
CA ALA A 40 5.94 5.98 -6.59
C ALA A 40 5.52 6.28 -8.03
N PHE A 41 4.72 5.38 -8.61
CA PHE A 41 3.98 5.66 -9.83
C PHE A 41 2.51 5.87 -9.45
N VAL A 42 1.90 6.91 -9.98
CA VAL A 42 0.51 7.29 -9.67
C VAL A 42 -0.23 7.46 -10.98
N SER A 43 -1.34 6.74 -11.15
CA SER A 43 -2.20 6.88 -12.31
C SER A 43 -3.66 7.12 -11.88
N PRO A 44 -4.34 8.14 -12.44
CA PRO A 44 -5.75 8.36 -12.15
C PRO A 44 -6.61 7.25 -12.74
N GLY A 45 -7.71 6.96 -12.08
CA GLY A 45 -8.72 5.99 -12.51
C GLY A 45 -10.08 6.25 -11.87
N THR A 46 -10.98 5.30 -12.05
CA THR A 46 -12.32 5.31 -11.44
C THR A 46 -12.51 4.03 -10.64
N GLY A 47 -12.65 4.18 -9.33
CA GLY A 47 -13.08 3.09 -8.45
C GLY A 47 -14.59 2.93 -8.51
N GLN A 48 -15.08 1.69 -8.42
CA GLN A 48 -16.50 1.38 -8.37
C GLN A 48 -16.78 0.36 -7.27
N PHE A 49 -17.79 0.62 -6.44
CA PHE A 49 -18.22 -0.30 -5.39
C PHE A 49 -19.69 -0.11 -5.06
N ILE A 50 -20.28 -1.07 -4.33
CA ILE A 50 -21.60 -0.96 -3.72
C ILE A 50 -21.40 -1.26 -2.23
N PRO A 51 -21.55 -0.28 -1.33
CA PRO A 51 -21.49 -0.56 0.10
C PRO A 51 -22.64 -1.49 0.49
N LEU A 52 -22.34 -2.57 1.22
CA LEU A 52 -23.33 -3.54 1.68
C LEU A 52 -23.86 -3.15 3.06
N GLU A 53 -24.95 -3.81 3.49
CA GLU A 53 -25.48 -3.65 4.84
C GLU A 53 -24.38 -3.92 5.89
N GLY A 54 -24.22 -3.01 6.85
CA GLY A 54 -23.17 -3.05 7.87
C GLY A 54 -21.87 -2.32 7.50
N ALA A 55 -21.72 -1.82 6.28
CA ALA A 55 -20.57 -0.98 5.91
C ALA A 55 -20.69 0.45 6.46
N THR A 56 -19.56 1.05 6.84
CA THR A 56 -19.45 2.48 7.17
C THR A 56 -18.62 3.20 6.09
N PRO A 57 -19.15 3.37 4.86
CA PRO A 57 -18.36 3.88 3.77
C PRO A 57 -17.93 5.33 4.03
N ALA A 58 -16.67 5.65 3.76
CA ALA A 58 -16.19 7.03 3.78
C ALA A 58 -16.85 7.88 2.69
N ILE A 59 -17.31 7.24 1.60
CA ILE A 59 -17.94 7.86 0.42
C ILE A 59 -19.13 7.01 -0.01
N GLY A 60 -20.29 7.65 -0.18
CA GLY A 60 -21.48 7.03 -0.75
C GLY A 60 -22.48 6.45 0.24
N GLU A 61 -23.46 5.71 -0.26
CA GLU A 61 -24.58 5.18 0.53
C GLU A 61 -24.76 3.66 0.36
N VAL A 62 -25.19 2.99 1.43
CA VAL A 62 -25.46 1.54 1.43
C VAL A 62 -26.50 1.17 0.37
N GLY A 63 -26.20 0.13 -0.41
CA GLY A 63 -27.05 -0.41 -1.46
C GLY A 63 -27.03 0.36 -2.77
N LYS A 64 -26.25 1.44 -2.90
CA LYS A 64 -26.13 2.23 -4.13
C LYS A 64 -24.76 2.03 -4.78
N PRO A 65 -24.68 1.95 -6.13
CA PRO A 65 -23.42 1.94 -6.84
C PRO A 65 -22.74 3.31 -6.78
N GLU A 66 -21.49 3.31 -6.34
CA GLU A 66 -20.65 4.50 -6.24
C GLU A 66 -19.53 4.44 -7.28
N HIS A 67 -19.16 5.61 -7.80
CA HIS A 67 -18.02 5.79 -8.69
C HIS A 67 -17.18 6.95 -8.16
N VAL A 68 -15.90 6.71 -7.92
CA VAL A 68 -15.01 7.69 -7.27
C VAL A 68 -13.77 7.91 -8.14
N GLU A 69 -13.34 9.16 -8.26
CA GLU A 69 -12.03 9.46 -8.82
C GLU A 69 -10.94 9.03 -7.83
N GLU A 70 -10.18 8.02 -8.23
CA GLU A 70 -9.12 7.45 -7.42
C GLU A 70 -7.79 7.50 -8.14
N ASP A 71 -6.72 7.43 -7.37
CA ASP A 71 -5.39 7.13 -7.86
C ASP A 71 -5.08 5.66 -7.59
N ARG A 72 -4.62 4.96 -8.62
CA ARG A 72 -3.86 3.72 -8.46
C ARG A 72 -2.40 4.09 -8.18
N VAL A 73 -1.94 3.76 -6.99
CA VAL A 73 -0.59 4.07 -6.51
C VAL A 73 0.24 2.80 -6.48
N GLU A 74 1.40 2.81 -7.12
CA GLU A 74 2.33 1.70 -7.16
C GLU A 74 3.67 2.09 -6.53
N VAL A 75 4.11 1.35 -5.51
CA VAL A 75 5.35 1.63 -4.78
C VAL A 75 6.18 0.36 -4.58
N LEU A 76 7.50 0.49 -4.72
CA LEU A 76 8.42 -0.61 -4.41
C LEU A 76 8.56 -0.74 -2.89
N VAL A 77 8.51 -1.97 -2.41
CA VAL A 77 8.81 -2.34 -1.03
C VAL A 77 9.95 -3.35 -1.01
N LEU A 78 11.06 -2.98 -0.37
CA LEU A 78 12.18 -3.86 -0.05
C LEU A 78 11.92 -4.45 1.33
N GLY A 79 11.53 -5.71 1.39
CA GLY A 79 11.10 -6.29 2.65
C GLY A 79 11.30 -7.79 2.72
N ARG A 80 10.80 -8.36 3.82
CA ARG A 80 10.68 -9.80 4.01
C ARG A 80 9.22 -10.21 3.96
N ALA A 81 9.00 -11.47 3.59
CA ALA A 81 7.66 -12.06 3.57
C ALA A 81 7.00 -11.96 4.96
N PRO A 82 5.66 -11.92 5.03
CA PRO A 82 4.95 -12.02 6.30
C PRO A 82 5.36 -13.32 7.01
N ALA A 83 5.84 -13.23 8.26
CA ALA A 83 6.11 -14.42 9.06
C ALA A 83 4.77 -15.09 9.43
N ALA A 84 4.58 -16.36 9.06
CA ALA A 84 3.35 -17.09 9.37
C ALA A 84 3.22 -17.43 10.85
N THR A 85 4.34 -17.62 11.54
CA THR A 85 4.49 -17.85 12.98
C THR A 85 5.99 -18.13 13.15
N ASP A 86 6.74 -17.23 13.77
CA ASP A 86 7.83 -17.55 14.69
C ASP A 86 8.73 -16.33 14.92
N THR A 87 8.87 -16.04 16.20
CA THR A 87 9.63 -14.99 16.88
C THR A 87 11.15 -15.07 16.70
N GLN A 88 11.65 -15.66 15.63
CA GLN A 88 13.09 -15.91 15.44
C GLN A 88 13.56 -15.67 14.02
N ARG A 89 13.46 -14.43 13.53
CA ARG A 89 14.41 -13.87 12.55
C ARG A 89 14.53 -12.37 12.79
N ALA A 90 15.15 -11.99 13.91
CA ALA A 90 15.55 -10.61 14.16
C ALA A 90 16.91 -10.31 13.48
N ASP A 91 17.10 -10.79 12.25
CA ASP A 91 18.31 -10.50 11.46
C ASP A 91 18.14 -9.13 10.79
N SER A 92 18.33 -8.13 11.65
CA SER A 92 18.75 -6.73 11.54
C SER A 92 18.34 -5.80 10.39
N ASP A 93 18.00 -6.23 9.16
CA ASP A 93 18.02 -5.27 8.02
C ASP A 93 16.73 -5.16 7.18
N GLY A 94 15.70 -5.97 7.41
CA GLY A 94 14.48 -5.99 6.57
C GLY A 94 13.19 -5.57 7.29
N VAL A 95 12.38 -4.69 6.68
CA VAL A 95 10.99 -4.46 7.11
C VAL A 95 10.10 -5.64 6.69
N GLU A 96 9.20 -6.08 7.57
CA GLU A 96 8.12 -6.98 7.15
C GLU A 96 7.13 -6.21 6.27
N VAL A 97 6.72 -6.80 5.15
CA VAL A 97 5.71 -6.16 4.31
C VAL A 97 4.39 -5.96 5.07
N SER A 98 4.06 -6.84 6.02
CA SER A 98 2.91 -6.68 6.92
C SER A 98 2.96 -5.38 7.72
N ALA A 99 4.14 -4.91 8.15
CA ALA A 99 4.28 -3.64 8.86
C ALA A 99 3.98 -2.45 7.94
N VAL A 100 4.39 -2.51 6.66
CA VAL A 100 4.06 -1.49 5.66
C VAL A 100 2.54 -1.45 5.41
N LEU A 101 1.91 -2.62 5.28
CA LEU A 101 0.46 -2.73 5.10
C LEU A 101 -0.34 -2.22 6.31
N GLN A 102 0.14 -2.47 7.53
CA GLN A 102 -0.48 -1.94 8.75
C GLN A 102 -0.42 -0.41 8.77
N GLU A 103 0.71 0.19 8.41
CA GLU A 103 0.83 1.64 8.35
C GLU A 103 -0.01 2.25 7.23
N LEU A 104 -0.09 1.61 6.06
CA LEU A 104 -1.02 2.00 4.99
C LEU A 104 -2.46 2.04 5.53
N LYS A 105 -2.93 0.97 6.17
CA LYS A 105 -4.28 0.89 6.74
C LYS A 105 -4.57 1.94 7.80
N LYS A 106 -3.58 2.37 8.59
CA LYS A 106 -3.76 3.40 9.62
C LYS A 106 -4.03 4.79 9.04
N VAL A 107 -3.44 5.10 7.88
CA VAL A 107 -3.53 6.45 7.29
C VAL A 107 -4.44 6.51 6.07
N HIS A 108 -4.96 5.37 5.62
CA HIS A 108 -5.92 5.31 4.53
C HIS A 108 -7.29 5.83 4.98
N PRO A 109 -8.02 6.60 4.15
CA PRO A 109 -9.34 7.12 4.52
C PRO A 109 -10.44 6.05 4.59
N TYR A 110 -10.24 4.93 3.90
CA TYR A 110 -11.22 3.82 3.89
C TYR A 110 -10.98 2.83 5.02
N GLU A 111 -12.06 2.33 5.59
CA GLU A 111 -12.07 1.26 6.59
C GLU A 111 -11.42 -0.02 6.04
N GLU A 112 -11.86 -0.44 4.86
CA GLU A 112 -11.28 -1.57 4.13
C GLU A 112 -10.44 -1.09 2.96
N VAL A 113 -9.12 -1.27 3.06
CA VAL A 113 -8.16 -0.81 2.05
C VAL A 113 -7.97 -1.86 0.98
N ALA A 114 -8.32 -1.54 -0.26
CA ALA A 114 -7.99 -2.34 -1.44
C ALA A 114 -6.50 -2.18 -1.78
N TYR A 115 -5.76 -3.29 -1.81
CA TYR A 115 -4.37 -3.31 -2.25
C TYR A 115 -4.01 -4.67 -2.86
N ASP A 116 -3.04 -4.66 -3.77
CA ASP A 116 -2.38 -5.83 -4.30
C ASP A 116 -0.91 -5.83 -3.88
N LEU A 117 -0.38 -7.02 -3.63
CA LEU A 117 1.02 -7.21 -3.31
C LEU A 117 1.65 -8.23 -4.25
N TYR A 118 2.47 -7.75 -5.19
CA TYR A 118 3.17 -8.60 -6.14
C TYR A 118 4.60 -8.85 -5.66
N ARG A 119 4.98 -10.11 -5.47
CA ARG A 119 6.40 -10.46 -5.31
C ARG A 119 7.09 -10.26 -6.65
N LEU A 120 8.19 -9.51 -6.65
CA LEU A 120 9.00 -9.29 -7.84
C LEU A 120 10.17 -10.27 -7.84
N GLU A 121 10.41 -10.89 -9.00
CA GLU A 121 11.56 -11.74 -9.25
C GLU A 121 12.69 -10.89 -9.87
N ASP A 122 13.92 -11.15 -9.45
CA ASP A 122 15.10 -10.54 -10.07
C ASP A 122 15.68 -11.54 -11.08
N PHE A 123 15.54 -11.24 -12.37
CA PHE A 123 16.03 -12.10 -13.46
C PHE A 123 17.45 -11.77 -13.91
N GLU A 124 18.01 -10.65 -13.45
CA GLU A 124 19.40 -10.27 -13.71
C GLU A 124 20.28 -10.77 -12.56
N ARG A 125 20.80 -11.99 -12.73
CA ARG A 125 21.95 -12.52 -12.02
C ARG A 125 22.99 -12.98 -13.03
#